data_AF-A0A8F0JZG6-F1
#
_entry.id   AF-A0A8F0JZG6-F1
#
_cell.length_a   1.000
_cell.length_b   1.000
_cell.length_c   1.000
_cell.angle_alpha   90.00
_cell.angle_beta   90.00
_cell.angle_gamma   90.00
#
_symmetry.space_group_name_H-M   'P 1'
#
loop_
_entity.id
_entity.type
_entity.pdbx_description
1 polymer ?
#
loop_
_entity_poly.entity_id
_entity_poly.type
_entity_poly.pdbx_seq_one_letter_code
_entity_poly.pdbx_strand_id
1 'polypeptide(L)' 'MAVPKKRRSKAKGRTRLASWKKKAGKSADRALALAKSILNKDSKFLFDSKKKNDEEEVNSNNQEIITDELISDKDNE' A
#
# COMPACT_ATOMS: atom_id res chain seq x y z
N MET A 1 -30.89 24.58 3.75
CA MET A 1 -29.52 24.13 3.42
C MET A 1 -29.14 24.62 2.03
N ALA A 2 -27.89 25.00 1.80
CA ALA A 2 -27.46 25.45 0.47
C ALA A 2 -27.37 24.25 -0.50
N VAL A 3 -28.07 24.33 -1.63
CA VAL A 3 -28.09 23.29 -2.68
C VAL A 3 -27.37 23.84 -3.93
N PRO A 4 -26.52 23.05 -4.60
CA PRO A 4 -25.88 23.50 -5.82
C PRO A 4 -26.93 23.78 -6.90
N LYS A 5 -26.99 25.01 -7.37
CA LYS A 5 -27.95 25.41 -8.42
C LYS A 5 -27.72 24.66 -9.74
N LYS A 6 -26.46 24.31 -10.04
CA LYS A 6 -26.03 23.61 -11.26
C LYS A 6 -24.91 22.63 -10.96
N ARG A 7 -24.80 21.57 -11.78
CA ARG A 7 -23.67 20.64 -11.71
C ARG A 7 -22.36 21.36 -12.02
N ARG A 8 -21.29 20.93 -11.37
CA ARG A 8 -19.94 21.41 -11.67
C ARG A 8 -19.51 20.94 -13.06
N SER A 9 -18.69 21.74 -13.76
CA SER A 9 -18.09 21.31 -15.02
C SER A 9 -17.15 20.12 -14.80
N LYS A 10 -17.00 19.26 -15.83
CA LYS A 10 -16.08 18.12 -15.79
C LYS A 10 -14.66 18.56 -15.44
N ALA A 11 -14.21 19.68 -16.02
CA ALA A 11 -12.89 20.27 -15.76
C ALA A 11 -12.67 20.57 -14.27
N LYS A 12 -13.56 21.33 -13.63
CA LYS A 12 -13.38 21.68 -12.21
C LYS A 12 -13.48 20.45 -11.27
N GLY A 13 -14.21 19.40 -11.67
CA GLY A 13 -14.22 18.13 -10.95
C GLY A 13 -12.86 17.42 -11.02
N ARG A 14 -12.29 17.31 -12.24
CA ARG A 14 -10.95 16.72 -12.47
C ARG A 14 -9.85 17.48 -11.74
N THR A 15 -9.87 18.81 -11.75
CA THR A 15 -8.89 19.64 -11.00
C THR A 15 -8.90 19.31 -9.52
N ARG A 16 -10.09 19.20 -8.90
CA ARG A 16 -10.20 18.87 -7.47
C ARG A 16 -9.69 17.45 -7.18
N LEU A 17 -9.98 16.50 -8.06
CA LEU A 17 -9.46 15.13 -7.95
C LEU A 17 -7.93 15.11 -8.06
N ALA A 18 -7.34 15.87 -8.98
CA ALA A 18 -5.89 15.99 -9.13
C ALA A 18 -5.24 16.58 -7.88
N SER A 19 -5.84 17.61 -7.27
CA SER A 19 -5.37 18.17 -5.99
C SER A 19 -5.41 17.14 -4.86
N TRP A 20 -6.42 16.26 -4.85
CA TRP A 20 -6.51 15.17 -3.87
C TRP A 20 -5.42 14.11 -4.12
N LYS A 21 -5.24 13.65 -5.36
CA LYS A 21 -4.18 12.69 -5.74
C LYS A 21 -2.77 13.23 -5.50
N LYS A 22 -2.54 14.53 -5.66
CA LYS A 22 -1.25 15.18 -5.38
C LYS A 22 -0.80 15.00 -3.93
N LYS A 23 -1.72 14.78 -2.98
CA LYS A 23 -1.36 14.48 -1.58
C LYS A 23 -0.65 13.14 -1.47
N ALA A 24 -1.10 12.13 -2.21
CA ALA A 24 -0.49 10.80 -2.21
C ALA A 24 0.95 10.84 -2.75
N GLY A 25 1.21 11.60 -3.81
CA GLY A 25 2.56 11.81 -4.34
C GLY A 25 3.51 12.37 -3.28
N LYS A 26 3.10 13.41 -2.56
CA LYS A 26 3.89 13.99 -1.45
C LYS A 26 4.16 12.98 -0.32
N SER A 27 3.18 12.12 -0.02
CA SER A 27 3.37 11.06 0.98
C SER A 27 4.36 10.00 0.50
N ALA A 28 4.31 9.62 -0.78
CA ALA A 28 5.25 8.69 -1.38
C ALA A 28 6.69 9.22 -1.36
N ASP A 29 6.90 10.49 -1.71
CA ASP A 29 8.23 11.12 -1.67
C ASP A 29 8.84 11.08 -0.26
N ARG A 30 8.02 11.37 0.77
CA ARG A 30 8.43 11.31 2.17
C ARG A 30 8.73 9.88 2.62
N ALA A 31 7.89 8.92 2.25
CA ALA A 31 8.09 7.51 2.58
C ALA A 31 9.39 6.97 1.96
N LEU A 32 9.69 7.36 0.72
CA LEU A 32 10.92 7.02 0.02
C LEU A 32 12.13 7.61 0.74
N ALA A 33 12.11 8.91 1.04
CA ALA A 33 13.18 9.57 1.78
C ALA A 33 13.41 8.93 3.15
N LEU A 34 12.34 8.56 3.84
CA LEU A 34 12.39 7.86 5.12
C LEU A 34 13.03 6.48 4.95
N ALA A 35 12.58 5.66 4.00
CA ALA A 35 13.13 4.34 3.74
C ALA A 35 14.64 4.37 3.43
N LYS A 36 15.07 5.32 2.59
CA LYS A 36 16.50 5.58 2.33
C LYS A 36 17.25 5.94 3.61
N SER A 37 16.65 6.77 4.47
CA SER A 37 17.28 7.13 5.74
C SER A 37 17.41 5.95 6.68
N ILE A 38 16.45 5.02 6.73
CA ILE A 38 16.51 3.82 7.57
C ILE A 38 17.63 2.88 7.12
N LEU A 39 17.81 2.72 5.81
CA LEU A 39 18.82 1.82 5.25
C LEU A 39 20.25 2.28 5.57
N ASN A 40 20.44 3.58 5.80
CA ASN A 40 21.73 4.14 6.17
C ASN A 40 22.10 3.78 7.62
N LYS A 41 23.35 3.38 7.84
CA LYS A 41 23.87 2.99 9.17
C LYS A 41 23.76 4.09 10.23
N ASP A 42 23.79 5.35 9.80
CA ASP A 42 23.76 6.54 10.68
C ASP A 42 22.33 7.06 10.92
N SER A 43 21.30 6.24 10.66
CA SER A 43 19.92 6.66 10.86
C SER A 43 19.63 6.94 12.34
N LYS A 44 18.97 8.07 12.62
CA LYS A 44 18.58 8.48 13.98
C LYS A 44 17.16 8.00 14.36
N PHE A 45 16.51 7.23 13.50
CA PHE A 45 15.15 6.76 13.72
C PHE A 45 15.18 5.54 14.65
N LEU A 46 14.41 5.60 15.74
CA LEU A 46 14.26 4.50 16.68
C LEU A 46 13.11 3.59 16.22
N PHE A 47 13.40 2.33 15.91
CA PHE A 47 12.39 1.32 15.64
C PHE A 47 12.42 0.27 16.76
N ASP A 48 11.24 -0.04 17.30
CA ASP A 48 11.11 -1.13 18.27
C ASP A 48 11.15 -2.46 17.50
N SER A 49 12.32 -3.10 17.48
CA SER A 49 12.56 -4.34 16.73
C SER A 49 11.76 -5.53 17.24
N LYS A 50 11.11 -5.43 18.41
CA LYS A 50 10.38 -6.52 19.06
C LYS A 50 8.96 -6.74 18.54
N LYS A 51 8.39 -5.82 17.77
CA LYS A 51 7.04 -5.96 17.18
C LYS A 51 6.99 -6.73 15.85
N LYS A 52 8.12 -7.26 15.37
CA LYS A 52 8.19 -7.92 14.05
C LYS A 52 7.45 -9.27 13.97
N ASN A 53 7.21 -9.93 15.09
CA ASN A 53 6.65 -11.29 15.08
C ASN A 53 5.14 -11.34 14.79
N ASP A 54 4.41 -10.21 14.87
CA ASP A 54 2.94 -10.22 14.79
C ASP A 54 2.41 -10.02 13.35
N GLU A 55 3.23 -9.52 12.42
CA GLU A 55 2.82 -9.22 11.03
C GLU A 55 3.39 -10.19 9.98
N GLU A 56 4.44 -10.95 10.31
CA GLU A 56 5.07 -11.90 9.38
C GLU A 56 4.27 -13.21 9.20
N GLU A 57 3.34 -13.55 10.11
CA GLU A 57 2.55 -14.79 10.04
C GLU A 57 1.37 -14.76 9.03
N VAL A 58 1.05 -13.60 8.44
CA VAL A 58 -0.15 -13.46 7.58
C VAL A 58 0.14 -13.77 6.10
N ASN A 59 1.39 -14.01 5.70
CA ASN A 59 1.77 -14.18 4.28
C ASN A 59 2.42 -15.52 3.91
N SER A 60 2.64 -16.44 4.87
CA SER A 60 3.05 -17.83 4.61
C SER A 60 1.88 -18.76 4.30
N ASN A 61 0.70 -18.48 4.88
CA ASN A 61 -0.46 -19.40 4.82
C ASN A 61 -1.22 -19.39 3.48
N ASN A 62 -0.91 -18.47 2.56
CA ASN A 62 -1.56 -18.41 1.24
C ASN A 62 -0.71 -19.06 0.12
N GLN A 63 0.51 -19.52 0.43
CA GLN A 63 1.35 -20.23 -0.56
C GLN A 63 1.24 -21.75 -0.46
N GLU A 64 0.84 -22.30 0.69
CA GLU A 64 0.69 -23.76 0.90
C GLU A 64 -0.60 -24.32 0.29
N ILE A 65 -1.67 -23.52 0.19
CA ILE A 65 -2.96 -23.97 -0.36
C ILE A 65 -2.88 -24.22 -1.88
N ILE A 66 -2.05 -23.46 -2.60
CA ILE A 66 -1.94 -23.54 -4.07
C ILE A 66 -1.11 -24.77 -4.50
N THR A 67 -0.21 -25.25 -3.64
CA THR A 67 0.67 -26.38 -3.98
C THR A 67 -0.02 -27.73 -3.86
N ASP A 68 -0.96 -27.88 -2.92
CA ASP A 68 -1.66 -29.15 -2.68
C ASP A 68 -2.82 -29.39 -3.66
N GLU A 69 -3.47 -28.32 -4.16
CA GLU A 69 -4.57 -28.42 -5.13
C GLU A 69 -4.09 -28.75 -6.57
N LEU A 70 -2.80 -28.56 -6.88
CA LEU A 70 -2.23 -28.79 -8.22
C LEU A 70 -1.50 -30.14 -8.38
N ILE A 71 -1.43 -30.92 -7.29
CA ILE A 71 -0.76 -32.24 -7.26
C ILE A 71 -1.78 -33.39 -7.37
N SER A 72 -3.05 -33.18 -7.00
CA SER A 72 -4.10 -34.22 -7.14
C SER A 72 -4.54 -34.47 -8.59
N ASP A 73 -4.32 -33.51 -9.49
CA ASP A 73 -4.84 -33.54 -10.86
C ASP A 73 -3.81 -34.01 -11.91
N LYS A 74 -2.59 -34.39 -11.50
CA LYS A 74 -1.55 -34.91 -12.42
C LYS A 74 -1.32 -36.42 -12.36
N ASP A 75 -1.93 -37.13 -11.41
CA ASP A 75 -1.72 -38.57 -11.22
C ASP A 75 -2.87 -39.43 -11.77
N ASN A 76 -3.71 -38.89 -12.66
CA ASN A 76 -4.81 -39.63 -13.28
C ASN A 76 -5.00 -39.29 -14.76
N GLU A 77 -3.93 -39.45 -15.56
CA GLU A 77 -4.00 -39.84 -16.99
C GLU A 77 -2.67 -40.45 -17.47
#